data_AF-A0A0T0MIH2-F1
#
_entry.id   AF-A0A0T0MIH2-F1
#
_cell.length_a   1.000
_cell.length_b   1.000
_cell.length_c   1.000
_cell.angle_alpha   90.00
_cell.angle_beta   90.00
_cell.angle_gamma   90.00
#
_symmetry.space_group_name_H-M   'P 1'
#
loop_
_entity.id
_entity.type
_entity.pdbx_description
1 polymer ?
#
loop_
_entity_poly.entity_id
_entity_poly.type
_entity_poly.pdbx_seq_one_letter_code
_entity_poly.pdbx_strand_id
1 'polypeptide(L)'
;MDARARWAVCLALPAALLLGLAACSAPGERAQDTPTAVVVGAADCLSSQVLADLGLVAAGAPSGAGSPHADAPEAGRVPDGFLPVSVVVCAPGGTLQDSSGTWVALTASRREGDLDPLVAALRRPSAPRGGTCSTAAVEAPSLWLVDALGRAVRPVWPTDRCGSPQQAVSTALDALEETDSEQYPVRLVVPAEPTAQR
;
A
#
# COMPACT_ATOMS: atom_id res chain seq x y z
N MET A 1 -3.21 -70.61 31.82
CA MET A 1 -3.46 -70.65 33.28
C MET A 1 -2.27 -69.99 33.94
N ASP A 2 -2.49 -68.72 34.28
CA ASP A 2 -1.55 -67.77 34.83
C ASP A 2 -0.99 -68.19 36.20
N ALA A 3 0.31 -67.96 36.40
CA ALA A 3 0.88 -67.82 37.74
C ALA A 3 1.98 -66.76 37.72
N ARG A 4 1.67 -65.65 38.37
CA ARG A 4 2.51 -64.49 38.65
C ARG A 4 3.69 -64.88 39.54
N ALA A 5 4.86 -64.29 39.34
CA ALA A 5 5.72 -63.85 40.45
C ALA A 5 6.80 -62.89 39.95
N ARG A 6 6.70 -61.64 40.41
CA ARG A 6 7.73 -60.60 40.33
C ARG A 6 8.87 -61.03 41.26
N TRP A 7 10.12 -60.74 40.93
CA TRP A 7 11.15 -60.35 41.91
C TRP A 7 12.27 -59.55 41.24
N ALA A 8 12.65 -58.49 41.92
CA ALA A 8 13.53 -57.42 41.47
C ALA A 8 15.00 -57.78 41.69
N VAL A 9 15.88 -57.33 40.79
CA VAL A 9 17.26 -57.02 41.13
C VAL A 9 17.67 -55.75 40.38
N CYS A 10 17.86 -54.69 41.15
CA CYS A 10 18.57 -53.48 40.75
C CYS A 10 20.01 -53.83 40.36
N LEU A 11 20.47 -53.37 39.21
CA LEU A 11 21.90 -53.22 38.92
C LEU A 11 22.13 -51.88 38.23
N ALA A 12 22.96 -51.09 38.89
CA ALA A 12 23.32 -49.72 38.58
C ALA A 12 24.37 -49.61 37.47
N LEU A 13 24.60 -48.36 37.04
CA LEU A 13 25.69 -47.78 36.20
C LEU A 13 25.29 -47.45 34.74
N PRO A 14 25.85 -46.39 34.12
CA PRO A 14 26.45 -45.15 34.66
C PRO A 14 25.96 -43.88 33.91
N ALA A 15 26.46 -42.74 34.39
CA ALA A 15 26.28 -41.39 33.85
C ALA A 15 26.49 -41.28 32.33
N ALA A 16 25.44 -40.90 31.60
CA ALA A 16 25.54 -40.36 30.24
C ALA A 16 25.28 -38.85 30.29
N LEU A 17 26.38 -38.11 30.25
CA LEU A 17 26.46 -36.66 30.14
C LEU A 17 25.89 -36.23 28.78
N LEU A 18 24.57 -36.10 28.68
CA LEU A 18 23.92 -35.50 27.51
C LEU A 18 23.99 -33.98 27.64
N LEU A 19 25.05 -33.38 27.10
CA LEU A 19 25.07 -31.95 26.75
C LEU A 19 23.95 -31.71 25.71
N GLY A 20 22.77 -31.33 26.19
CA GLY A 20 21.73 -30.76 25.36
C GLY A 20 22.20 -29.42 24.83
N LEU A 21 22.67 -29.39 23.58
CA LEU A 21 22.79 -28.17 22.79
C LEU A 21 21.36 -27.64 22.61
N ALA A 22 20.92 -26.79 23.54
CA ALA A 22 19.77 -25.93 23.37
C ALA A 22 20.10 -24.95 22.24
N ALA A 23 19.86 -25.36 21.01
CA ALA A 23 19.82 -24.48 19.86
C ALA A 23 18.61 -23.55 20.07
N CYS A 24 18.85 -22.38 20.66
CA CYS A 24 17.94 -21.26 20.58
C CYS A 24 17.86 -20.85 19.10
N SER A 25 16.96 -21.46 18.35
CA SER A 25 16.45 -20.87 17.12
C SER A 25 15.75 -19.59 17.53
N ALA A 26 16.46 -18.47 17.40
CA ALA A 26 15.82 -17.17 17.36
C ALA A 26 14.68 -17.27 16.32
N PRO A 27 13.47 -16.78 16.62
CA PRO A 27 12.46 -16.65 15.58
C PRO A 27 13.05 -15.72 14.55
N GLY A 28 13.52 -16.29 13.43
CA GLY A 28 13.80 -15.53 12.23
C GLY A 28 12.52 -14.80 11.92
N GLU A 29 12.56 -13.48 12.09
CA GLU A 29 11.49 -12.57 11.75
C GLU A 29 11.15 -12.85 10.30
N ARG A 30 10.08 -13.63 10.08
CA ARG A 30 9.63 -13.98 8.74
C ARG A 30 9.31 -12.64 8.09
N ALA A 31 10.07 -12.29 7.05
CA ALA A 31 9.74 -11.17 6.18
C ALA A 31 8.24 -11.23 5.93
N GLN A 32 7.50 -10.23 6.43
CA GLN A 32 6.06 -10.20 6.32
C GLN A 32 5.74 -10.21 4.82
N ASP A 33 5.09 -11.28 4.35
CA ASP A 33 4.74 -11.41 2.95
C ASP A 33 3.59 -10.44 2.67
N THR A 34 3.90 -9.30 2.05
CA THR A 34 2.89 -8.34 1.60
C THR A 34 1.87 -9.07 0.72
N PRO A 35 0.55 -8.96 0.98
CA PRO A 35 -0.45 -9.62 0.16
C PRO A 35 -0.37 -9.13 -1.29
N THR A 36 -0.77 -9.98 -2.23
CA THR A 36 -0.86 -9.61 -3.65
C THR A 36 -2.06 -8.69 -3.86
N ALA A 37 -1.88 -7.62 -4.65
CA ALA A 37 -2.94 -6.66 -4.93
C ALA A 37 -4.10 -7.31 -5.68
N VAL A 38 -5.32 -6.91 -5.35
CA VAL A 38 -6.54 -7.41 -6.00
C VAL A 38 -6.75 -6.66 -7.33
N VAL A 39 -7.09 -7.41 -8.39
CA VAL A 39 -7.47 -6.85 -9.68
C VAL A 39 -8.95 -6.47 -9.65
N VAL A 40 -9.25 -5.20 -9.95
CA VAL A 40 -10.61 -4.66 -10.02
C VAL A 40 -10.90 -4.09 -11.40
N GLY A 41 -12.18 -3.75 -11.65
CA GLY A 41 -12.65 -3.35 -12.97
C GLY A 41 -12.16 -2.00 -13.48
N ALA A 42 -11.76 -1.09 -12.58
CA ALA A 42 -11.27 0.25 -12.93
C ALA A 42 -10.45 0.87 -11.80
N ALA A 43 -9.61 1.85 -12.15
CA ALA A 43 -8.96 2.72 -11.18
C ALA A 43 -9.99 3.75 -10.65
N ASP A 44 -9.98 4.00 -9.34
CA ASP A 44 -10.85 5.00 -8.72
C ASP A 44 -10.10 5.80 -7.65
N CYS A 45 -9.68 7.01 -8.01
CA CYS A 45 -8.99 7.92 -7.10
C CYS A 45 -9.92 8.59 -6.07
N LEU A 46 -11.24 8.54 -6.27
CA LEU A 46 -12.25 9.15 -5.39
C LEU A 46 -12.88 8.14 -4.42
N SER A 47 -12.43 6.88 -4.46
CA SER A 47 -12.73 5.90 -3.42
C SER A 47 -12.28 6.40 -2.04
N SER A 48 -13.07 6.09 -1.01
CA SER A 48 -12.82 6.61 0.35
C SER A 48 -11.47 6.17 0.91
N GLN A 49 -11.00 4.97 0.54
CA GLN A 49 -9.71 4.43 0.96
C GLN A 49 -8.55 5.21 0.31
N VAL A 50 -8.65 5.54 -0.98
CA VAL A 50 -7.62 6.37 -1.65
C VAL A 50 -7.60 7.78 -1.08
N LEU A 51 -8.77 8.39 -0.86
CA LEU A 51 -8.85 9.72 -0.27
C LEU A 51 -8.31 9.77 1.17
N ALA A 52 -8.52 8.71 1.95
CA ALA A 52 -7.99 8.58 3.30
C ALA A 52 -6.46 8.38 3.30
N ASP A 53 -5.93 7.54 2.41
CA ASP A 53 -4.48 7.33 2.24
C ASP A 53 -3.75 8.63 1.89
N LEU A 54 -4.42 9.54 1.16
CA LEU A 54 -3.91 10.86 0.79
C LEU A 54 -4.18 11.96 1.83
N GLY A 55 -4.79 11.64 2.98
CA GLY A 55 -5.13 12.61 4.02
C GLY A 55 -6.19 13.64 3.60
N LEU A 56 -6.89 13.41 2.49
CA LEU A 56 -7.93 14.31 1.97
C LEU A 56 -9.26 14.14 2.71
N VAL A 57 -9.44 13.02 3.40
CA VAL A 57 -10.56 12.77 4.32
C VAL A 57 -10.06 12.03 5.56
N ALA A 58 -10.87 11.99 6.63
CA ALA A 58 -10.51 11.23 7.83
C ALA A 58 -10.52 9.72 7.55
N ALA A 59 -9.54 8.98 8.08
CA ALA A 59 -9.52 7.53 7.99
C ALA A 59 -10.78 6.91 8.62
N GLY A 60 -11.42 5.98 7.92
CA GLY A 60 -12.66 5.36 8.36
C GLY A 60 -13.90 6.26 8.30
N ALA A 61 -13.80 7.45 7.68
CA ALA A 61 -14.99 8.20 7.29
C ALA A 61 -15.84 7.29 6.38
N PRO A 62 -17.13 7.06 6.70
CA PRO A 62 -17.95 6.20 5.88
C PRO A 62 -18.00 6.77 4.47
N SER A 63 -17.78 5.92 3.46
CA SER A 63 -18.25 6.17 2.11
C SER A 63 -19.73 6.54 2.27
N GLY A 64 -20.09 7.81 2.03
CA GLY A 64 -21.45 8.28 2.28
C GLY A 64 -22.44 7.33 1.59
N ALA A 65 -23.53 6.96 2.26
CA ALA A 65 -24.54 6.11 1.63
C ALA A 65 -25.00 6.77 0.32
N GLY A 66 -24.75 6.12 -0.83
CA GLY A 66 -24.96 6.71 -2.16
C GLY A 66 -23.72 7.32 -2.82
N SER A 67 -22.52 7.10 -2.28
CA SER A 67 -21.27 7.38 -3.00
C SER A 67 -21.30 6.65 -4.35
N PRO A 68 -21.07 7.33 -5.48
CA PRO A 68 -20.93 6.65 -6.77
C PRO A 68 -19.62 5.85 -6.86
N HIS A 69 -18.69 6.05 -5.93
CA HIS A 69 -17.38 5.40 -5.88
C HIS A 69 -17.44 4.11 -5.05
N ALA A 70 -16.97 3.02 -5.66
CA ALA A 70 -16.84 1.74 -5.00
C ALA A 70 -15.65 1.77 -4.01
N ASP A 71 -15.71 0.89 -2.99
CA ASP A 71 -14.58 0.73 -2.09
C ASP A 71 -13.38 0.17 -2.85
N ALA A 72 -12.24 0.84 -2.70
CA ALA A 72 -10.99 0.38 -3.26
C ALA A 72 -10.40 -0.76 -2.40
N PRO A 73 -9.83 -1.80 -3.02
CA PRO A 73 -9.14 -2.85 -2.28
C PRO A 73 -7.89 -2.28 -1.59
N GLU A 74 -7.39 -3.01 -0.59
CA GLU A 74 -6.09 -2.72 0.01
C GLU A 74 -4.98 -2.77 -1.06
N ALA A 75 -3.98 -1.90 -0.89
CA ALA A 75 -2.80 -1.92 -1.73
C ALA A 75 -1.95 -3.17 -1.45
N GLY A 76 -1.37 -3.75 -2.49
CA GLY A 76 -0.60 -4.98 -2.36
C GLY A 76 0.55 -5.09 -3.36
N ARG A 77 1.25 -6.21 -3.35
CA ARG A 77 2.27 -6.52 -4.37
C ARG A 77 1.63 -6.64 -5.75
N VAL A 78 2.26 -6.07 -6.78
CA VAL A 78 1.81 -6.21 -8.17
C VAL A 78 1.73 -7.70 -8.53
N PRO A 79 0.57 -8.22 -8.97
CA PRO A 79 0.43 -9.63 -9.34
C PRO A 79 1.42 -10.06 -10.42
N ASP A 80 1.86 -11.30 -10.36
CA ASP A 80 2.67 -11.89 -11.42
C ASP A 80 1.85 -11.93 -12.72
N GLY A 81 2.47 -11.53 -13.83
CA GLY A 81 1.81 -11.47 -15.13
C GLY A 81 0.78 -10.35 -15.29
N PHE A 82 0.57 -9.46 -14.31
CA PHE A 82 -0.16 -8.22 -14.55
C PHE A 82 0.69 -7.31 -15.45
N LEU A 83 0.15 -6.95 -16.62
CA LEU A 83 0.84 -6.17 -17.66
C LEU A 83 0.13 -4.82 -17.82
N PRO A 84 0.53 -3.79 -17.04
CA PRO A 84 -0.05 -2.47 -17.17
C PRO A 84 0.40 -1.80 -18.47
N VAL A 85 -0.52 -1.06 -19.08
CA VAL A 85 -0.24 -0.18 -20.23
C VAL A 85 -0.25 1.29 -19.84
N SER A 86 -0.72 1.60 -18.63
CA SER A 86 -0.75 2.95 -18.07
C SER A 86 -0.73 2.89 -16.54
N VAL A 87 -0.48 4.03 -15.92
CA VAL A 87 -0.64 4.24 -14.48
C VAL A 87 -1.51 5.46 -14.24
N VAL A 88 -2.43 5.39 -13.29
CA VAL A 88 -3.14 6.55 -12.76
C VAL A 88 -2.49 6.94 -11.43
N VAL A 89 -2.08 8.21 -11.34
CA VAL A 89 -1.46 8.82 -10.17
C VAL A 89 -2.49 9.71 -9.48
N CYS A 90 -2.91 9.32 -8.27
CA CYS A 90 -3.83 10.09 -7.44
C CYS A 90 -3.00 10.88 -6.40
N ALA A 91 -3.07 12.20 -6.42
CA ALA A 91 -2.30 13.06 -5.52
C ALA A 91 -3.15 14.22 -4.97
N PRO A 92 -2.81 14.80 -3.80
CA PRO A 92 -3.41 16.04 -3.35
C PRO A 92 -3.23 17.14 -4.41
N GLY A 93 -4.33 17.70 -4.89
CA GLY A 93 -4.36 18.72 -5.96
C GLY A 93 -4.27 20.16 -5.45
N GLY A 94 -4.14 20.36 -4.14
CA GLY A 94 -4.20 21.69 -3.51
C GLY A 94 -5.64 22.15 -3.33
N THR A 95 -5.97 23.34 -3.83
CA THR A 95 -7.31 23.92 -3.73
C THR A 95 -7.91 24.25 -5.08
N LEU A 96 -9.23 24.07 -5.21
CA LEU A 96 -10.02 24.42 -6.38
C LEU A 96 -11.09 25.44 -5.99
N GLN A 97 -11.30 26.46 -6.82
CA GLN A 97 -12.36 27.45 -6.61
C GLN A 97 -13.46 27.33 -7.65
N ASP A 98 -14.71 27.35 -7.19
CA ASP A 98 -15.90 27.36 -8.01
C ASP A 98 -16.97 28.31 -7.44
N SER A 99 -18.17 28.30 -8.03
CA SER A 99 -19.30 29.12 -7.53
C SER A 99 -19.79 28.74 -6.14
N SER A 100 -19.42 27.54 -5.65
CA SER A 100 -19.79 27.03 -4.32
C SER A 100 -18.76 27.40 -3.26
N GLY A 101 -17.52 27.73 -3.65
CA GLY A 101 -16.47 28.24 -2.78
C GLY A 101 -15.09 27.66 -3.07
N THR A 102 -14.28 27.51 -2.03
CA THR A 102 -12.94 26.89 -2.09
C THR A 102 -12.99 25.46 -1.57
N TRP A 103 -12.50 24.53 -2.36
CA TRP A 103 -12.44 23.10 -2.11
C TRP A 103 -11.00 22.63 -1.91
N VAL A 104 -10.80 21.60 -1.09
CA VAL A 104 -9.62 20.72 -1.24
C VAL A 104 -9.82 19.89 -2.50
N ALA A 105 -8.78 19.83 -3.34
CA ALA A 105 -8.80 19.10 -4.58
C ALA A 105 -7.92 17.85 -4.53
N LEU A 106 -8.28 16.89 -5.38
CA LEU A 106 -7.48 15.74 -5.76
C LEU A 106 -7.12 15.91 -7.23
N THR A 107 -5.87 15.65 -7.59
CA THR A 107 -5.46 15.48 -9.00
C THR A 107 -5.35 14.00 -9.30
N ALA A 108 -6.01 13.55 -10.36
CA ALA A 108 -5.76 12.24 -10.96
C ALA A 108 -5.09 12.47 -12.31
N SER A 109 -3.91 11.91 -12.52
CA SER A 109 -3.25 11.98 -13.82
C SER A 109 -2.93 10.61 -14.38
N ARG A 110 -3.22 10.43 -15.68
CA ARG A 110 -2.88 9.22 -16.42
C ARG A 110 -1.51 9.40 -17.04
N ARG A 111 -0.65 8.41 -16.83
CA ARG A 111 0.68 8.37 -17.45
C ARG A 111 0.90 7.09 -18.24
N GLU A 112 1.57 7.24 -19.36
CA GLU A 112 1.83 6.20 -20.35
C GLU A 112 3.30 6.22 -20.79
N GLY A 113 3.73 5.18 -21.51
CA GLY A 113 5.11 5.01 -21.96
C GLY A 113 5.64 3.61 -21.64
N ASP A 114 6.94 3.52 -21.36
CA ASP A 114 7.55 2.27 -20.89
C ASP A 114 7.31 2.08 -19.39
N LEU A 115 6.36 1.21 -19.04
CA LEU A 115 5.97 0.91 -17.66
C LEU A 115 6.87 -0.14 -16.99
N ASP A 116 7.75 -0.82 -17.73
CA ASP A 116 8.58 -1.89 -17.19
C ASP A 116 9.48 -1.43 -16.03
N PRO A 117 10.16 -0.26 -16.12
CA PRO A 117 10.94 0.28 -15.00
C PRO A 117 10.10 0.54 -13.76
N LEU A 118 8.86 1.03 -13.92
CA LEU A 118 7.95 1.31 -12.82
C LEU A 118 7.51 0.01 -12.14
N VAL A 119 7.08 -0.98 -12.92
CA VAL A 119 6.66 -2.29 -12.38
C VAL A 119 7.83 -2.98 -11.68
N ALA A 120 9.03 -2.92 -12.26
CA ALA A 120 10.23 -3.47 -11.63
C ALA A 120 10.58 -2.76 -10.33
N ALA A 121 10.41 -1.44 -10.23
CA ALA A 121 10.62 -0.67 -9.01
C ALA A 121 9.59 -1.03 -7.93
N LEU A 122 8.30 -1.10 -8.28
CA LEU A 122 7.20 -1.45 -7.37
C LEU A 122 7.28 -2.88 -6.83
N ARG A 123 7.87 -3.81 -7.59
CA ARG A 123 8.08 -5.20 -7.15
C ARG A 123 9.26 -5.39 -6.20
N ARG A 124 10.08 -4.35 -5.96
CA ARG A 124 11.18 -4.45 -5.00
C ARG A 124 10.64 -4.63 -3.58
N PRO A 125 11.33 -5.39 -2.73
CA PRO A 125 10.97 -5.44 -1.32
C PRO A 125 11.24 -4.09 -0.64
N SER A 126 10.43 -3.75 0.36
CA SER A 126 10.77 -2.70 1.31
C SER A 126 12.02 -3.10 2.10
N ALA A 127 12.90 -2.14 2.37
CA ALA A 127 14.08 -2.39 3.18
C ALA A 127 13.68 -2.55 4.67
N PRO A 128 14.37 -3.43 5.42
CA PRO A 128 14.19 -3.50 6.86
C PRO A 128 14.45 -2.15 7.52
N ARG A 129 13.63 -1.81 8.53
CA ARG A 129 13.78 -0.53 9.26
C ARG A 129 15.10 -0.49 10.03
N GLY A 130 15.76 0.66 10.06
CA GLY A 130 16.94 0.85 10.92
C GLY A 130 17.79 2.09 10.61
N GLY A 131 18.75 2.35 11.50
CA GLY A 131 19.68 3.48 11.40
C GLY A 131 19.08 4.81 11.88
N THR A 132 19.81 5.90 11.63
CA THR A 132 19.34 7.27 11.86
C THR A 132 18.64 7.78 10.60
N CYS A 133 17.46 8.38 10.79
CA CYS A 133 16.58 8.82 9.70
C CYS A 133 16.18 10.28 9.89
N SER A 134 15.85 10.93 8.78
CA SER A 134 15.25 12.27 8.80
C SER A 134 13.87 12.22 9.46
N THR A 135 13.47 13.32 10.09
CA THR A 135 12.10 13.52 10.60
C THR A 135 11.17 14.06 9.53
N ALA A 136 11.68 14.44 8.35
CA ALA A 136 10.86 14.88 7.24
C ALA A 136 10.02 13.71 6.70
N ALA A 137 8.71 13.88 6.70
CA ALA A 137 7.79 12.94 6.07
C ALA A 137 7.75 13.18 4.56
N VAL A 138 7.82 12.10 3.79
CA VAL A 138 7.60 12.11 2.34
C VAL A 138 6.37 11.25 2.08
N GLU A 139 5.30 11.88 1.63
CA GLU A 139 4.06 11.20 1.28
C GLU A 139 4.09 10.79 -0.20
N ALA A 140 3.85 9.51 -0.46
CA ALA A 140 3.73 9.02 -1.82
C ALA A 140 2.30 9.22 -2.34
N PRO A 141 2.11 9.53 -3.64
CA PRO A 141 0.79 9.51 -4.24
C PRO A 141 0.22 8.08 -4.25
N SER A 142 -1.11 7.97 -4.28
CA SER A 142 -1.75 6.66 -4.48
C SER A 142 -1.66 6.30 -5.95
N LEU A 143 -1.36 5.04 -6.26
CA LEU A 143 -1.18 4.58 -7.64
C LEU A 143 -2.24 3.54 -7.99
N TRP A 144 -2.58 3.51 -9.27
CA TRP A 144 -3.27 2.41 -9.92
C TRP A 144 -2.53 2.01 -11.19
N LEU A 145 -2.08 0.76 -11.26
CA LEU A 145 -1.59 0.20 -12.52
C LEU A 145 -2.78 -0.32 -13.32
N VAL A 146 -2.90 0.08 -14.58
CA VAL A 146 -4.08 -0.22 -15.42
C VAL A 146 -3.65 -0.99 -16.66
N ASP A 147 -4.30 -2.13 -16.92
CA ASP A 147 -4.02 -2.98 -18.07
C ASP A 147 -4.81 -2.57 -19.33
N ALA A 148 -4.55 -3.26 -20.44
CA ALA A 148 -5.18 -2.99 -21.74
C ALA A 148 -6.71 -3.22 -21.75
N LEU A 149 -7.26 -3.94 -20.76
CA LEU A 149 -8.69 -4.16 -20.59
C LEU A 149 -9.34 -3.13 -19.66
N GLY A 150 -8.56 -2.15 -19.16
CA GLY A 150 -9.01 -1.16 -18.19
C GLY A 150 -9.05 -1.66 -16.74
N ARG A 151 -8.65 -2.90 -16.49
CA ARG A 151 -8.60 -3.45 -15.13
C ARG A 151 -7.44 -2.84 -14.38
N ALA A 152 -7.61 -2.63 -13.08
CA ALA A 152 -6.65 -1.91 -12.27
C ALA A 152 -6.23 -2.68 -11.01
N VAL A 153 -5.00 -2.43 -10.56
CA VAL A 153 -4.48 -2.89 -9.25
C VAL A 153 -3.87 -1.72 -8.49
N ARG A 154 -3.98 -1.74 -7.16
CA ARG A 154 -3.31 -0.78 -6.27
C ARG A 154 -1.99 -1.35 -5.77
N PRO A 155 -0.84 -0.92 -6.29
CA PRO A 155 0.44 -1.38 -5.77
C PRO A 155 0.76 -0.71 -4.43
N VAL A 156 1.36 -1.46 -3.51
CA VAL A 156 2.02 -0.88 -2.34
C VAL A 156 3.30 -0.16 -2.79
N TRP A 157 3.63 0.94 -2.13
CA TRP A 157 4.92 1.58 -2.32
C TRP A 157 6.00 0.84 -1.52
N PRO A 158 7.07 0.33 -2.18
CA PRO A 158 8.22 -0.15 -1.45
C PRO A 158 8.89 1.02 -0.73
N THR A 159 9.36 0.77 0.49
CA THR A 159 10.00 1.79 1.34
C THR A 159 11.47 1.50 1.57
N ASP A 160 12.24 2.53 1.89
CA ASP A 160 13.63 2.40 2.32
C ASP A 160 13.73 2.07 3.83
N ARG A 161 14.95 2.02 4.36
CA ARG A 161 15.19 1.69 5.78
C ARG A 161 14.58 2.70 6.75
N CYS A 162 14.24 3.90 6.28
CA CYS A 162 13.59 4.94 7.06
C CYS A 162 12.07 4.87 6.96
N GLY A 163 11.54 4.01 6.09
CA GLY A 163 10.10 3.96 5.79
C GLY A 163 9.67 4.98 4.76
N SER A 164 10.61 5.71 4.15
CA SER A 164 10.30 6.64 3.08
C SER A 164 10.05 5.88 1.77
N PRO A 165 9.16 6.36 0.90
CA PRO A 165 8.95 5.77 -0.43
C PRO A 165 10.27 5.65 -1.20
N GLN A 166 10.53 4.50 -1.83
CA GLN A 166 11.76 4.32 -2.58
C GLN A 166 11.79 5.24 -3.81
N GLN A 167 12.87 6.01 -3.94
CA GLN A 167 13.08 6.96 -5.04
C GLN A 167 13.02 6.32 -6.43
N ALA A 168 13.35 5.03 -6.55
CA ALA A 168 13.27 4.31 -7.82
C ALA A 168 11.86 4.35 -8.44
N VAL A 169 10.81 4.34 -7.61
CA VAL A 169 9.42 4.41 -8.09
C VAL A 169 9.08 5.82 -8.58
N SER A 170 9.46 6.87 -7.84
CA SER A 170 9.23 8.25 -8.27
C SER A 170 9.98 8.58 -9.56
N THR A 171 11.26 8.17 -9.67
CA THR A 171 12.05 8.35 -10.89
C THR A 171 11.43 7.63 -12.09
N ALA A 172 10.86 6.43 -11.90
CA ALA A 172 10.16 5.72 -12.97
C ALA A 172 8.86 6.43 -13.37
N LEU A 173 8.10 6.98 -12.41
CA LEU A 173 6.88 7.77 -12.70
C LEU A 173 7.18 9.07 -13.45
N ASP A 174 8.28 9.74 -13.14
CA ASP A 174 8.70 10.99 -13.77
C ASP A 174 9.20 10.80 -15.21
N ALA A 175 9.57 9.56 -15.57
CA ALA A 175 9.97 9.21 -16.94
C ALA A 175 8.78 8.90 -17.87
N LEU A 176 7.57 8.74 -17.32
CA LEU A 176 6.36 8.49 -18.09
C LEU A 176 5.76 9.81 -18.59
N GLU A 177 5.10 9.75 -19.74
CA GLU A 177 4.38 10.87 -20.31
C GLU A 177 3.00 10.98 -19.64
N GLU A 178 2.67 12.17 -19.14
CA GLU A 178 1.31 12.46 -18.67
C GLU A 178 0.41 12.73 -19.88
N THR A 179 -0.55 11.82 -20.12
CA THR A 179 -1.46 11.87 -21.27
C THR A 179 -2.79 12.52 -20.92
N ASP A 180 -3.16 12.50 -19.64
CA ASP A 180 -4.39 13.09 -19.13
C ASP A 180 -4.22 13.53 -17.67
N SER A 181 -4.95 14.58 -17.25
CA SER A 181 -4.84 15.16 -15.91
C SER A 181 -6.13 15.89 -15.56
N GLU A 182 -6.81 15.42 -14.53
CA GLU A 182 -8.07 15.99 -14.05
C GLU A 182 -7.98 16.35 -12.57
N GLN A 183 -8.68 17.42 -12.18
CA GLN A 183 -8.84 17.83 -10.79
C GLN A 183 -10.28 17.66 -10.33
N TYR A 184 -10.45 17.07 -9.15
CA TYR A 184 -11.75 16.82 -8.55
C TYR A 184 -11.89 17.55 -7.21
N PRO A 185 -13.01 18.25 -6.97
CA PRO A 185 -13.33 18.79 -5.66
C PRO A 185 -13.65 17.63 -4.70
N VAL A 186 -12.96 17.54 -3.57
CA VAL A 186 -13.16 16.47 -2.58
C VAL A 186 -13.96 16.96 -1.38
N ARG A 187 -13.57 18.12 -0.82
CA ARG A 187 -14.18 18.65 0.41
C ARG A 187 -14.19 20.17 0.39
N LEU A 188 -15.37 20.76 0.59
CA LEU A 188 -15.51 22.21 0.70
C LEU A 188 -14.84 22.70 1.99
N VAL A 189 -13.97 23.71 1.87
CA VAL A 189 -13.23 24.32 2.98
C VAL A 189 -13.84 25.67 3.34
N VAL A 190 -14.14 26.47 2.33
CA VAL A 190 -14.71 27.82 2.49
C VAL A 190 -15.88 27.96 1.53
N PRO A 191 -17.14 28.08 1.99
CA PRO A 191 -18.27 28.37 1.12
C PRO A 191 -18.14 29.74 0.44
N ALA A 192 -18.67 29.87 -0.78
CA ALA A 192 -18.78 31.15 -1.44
C ALA A 192 -19.69 32.09 -0.63
N GLU A 193 -19.29 33.36 -0.51
CA GLU A 193 -20.16 34.35 0.11
C GLU A 193 -21.41 34.56 -0.75
N PRO A 194 -22.62 34.55 -0.17
CA PRO A 194 -23.82 34.90 -0.92
C PRO A 194 -23.63 36.30 -1.47
N THR A 195 -23.68 36.45 -2.80
CA THR A 195 -23.67 37.78 -3.42
C THR A 195 -24.90 38.50 -2.89
N ALA A 196 -24.69 39.48 -2.00
CA ALA A 196 -25.75 40.36 -1.57
C ALA A 196 -26.23 41.12 -2.82
N GLN A 197 -27.32 40.64 -3.43
CA GLN A 197 -27.96 41.27 -4.57
C GLN A 197 -28.30 42.71 -4.14
N ARG A 198 -27.65 43.68 -4.79
CA ARG A 198 -27.87 45.10 -4.56
C ARG A 198 -28.30 45.76 -5.86
#